data_AF-L5LX48-F1
#
_entry.id   AF-L5LX48-F1
#
_cell.length_a   1.000
_cell.length_b   1.000
_cell.length_c   1.000
_cell.angle_alpha   90.00
_cell.angle_beta   90.00
_cell.angle_gamma   90.00
#
_symmetry.space_group_name_H-M   'P 1'
#
loop_
_entity.id
_entity.type
_entity.pdbx_description
1 polymer ?
#
loop_
_entity_poly.entity_id
_entity_poly.type
_entity_poly.pdbx_seq_one_letter_code
_entity_poly.pdbx_strand_id
1 'polypeptide(L)'
;MAALRPLVKPKMVRKRTEKFIQHQSDRVRRRFKGQTLMPNTGYGSNKKTKHMLPSGFREFLVHNVKELEVLLMSNKSHCAETAHSVSSKNREAIVERAAQLAIRVTNPNARLHSEENE
;
A
#
# COMPACT_ATOMS: atom_id res chain seq x y z
N MET A 1 5.43 9.55 -18.23
CA MET A 1 5.25 10.33 -16.98
C MET A 1 6.46 10.15 -16.07
N ALA A 2 7.07 11.23 -15.58
CA ALA A 2 8.15 11.14 -14.60
C ALA A 2 7.63 10.47 -13.31
N ALA A 3 8.35 9.49 -12.79
CA ALA A 3 7.96 8.81 -11.56
C ALA A 3 8.10 9.77 -10.37
N LEU A 4 6.97 10.13 -9.75
CA LEU A 4 6.95 10.91 -8.51
C LEU A 4 7.78 10.19 -7.44
N ARG A 5 8.74 10.92 -6.85
CA ARG A 5 9.67 10.41 -5.84
C ARG A 5 9.16 10.74 -4.43
N PRO A 6 9.27 9.81 -3.47
CA PRO A 6 8.88 10.08 -2.10
C PRO A 6 9.87 11.04 -1.45
N LEU A 7 9.42 11.80 -0.45
CA LEU A 7 10.28 12.71 0.33
C LEU A 7 11.40 11.97 1.06
N VAL A 8 11.08 10.79 1.62
CA VAL A 8 12.03 9.96 2.35
C VAL A 8 11.85 8.51 1.92
N LYS A 9 12.96 7.82 1.65
CA LYS A 9 12.97 6.37 1.39
C LYS A 9 13.84 5.66 2.43
N PRO A 10 13.33 5.44 3.66
CA PRO A 10 14.09 4.76 4.69
C PRO A 10 14.29 3.28 4.32
N LYS A 11 15.42 2.68 4.76
CA LYS A 11 15.64 1.24 4.62
C LYS A 11 14.61 0.48 5.47
N MET A 12 13.70 -0.22 4.82
CA MET A 12 12.67 -1.02 5.49
C MET A 12 13.26 -2.35 5.95
N VAL A 13 13.32 -2.56 7.27
CA VAL A 13 13.74 -3.84 7.87
C VAL A 13 12.50 -4.61 8.33
N ARG A 14 12.26 -5.76 7.71
CA ARG A 14 11.25 -6.72 8.16
C ARG A 14 11.92 -7.79 9.01
N LYS A 15 11.54 -7.92 10.28
CA LYS A 15 12.07 -8.94 11.20
C LYS A 15 11.60 -10.35 10.85
N ARG A 16 10.46 -10.46 10.17
CA ARG A 16 9.90 -11.68 9.61
C ARG A 16 9.13 -11.35 8.34
N THR A 17 9.24 -12.19 7.33
CA THR A 17 8.51 -12.08 6.06
C THR A 17 7.47 -13.18 5.90
N GLU A 18 7.71 -14.35 6.49
CA GLU A 18 6.77 -15.47 6.52
C GLU A 18 5.51 -15.14 7.33
N LYS A 19 4.37 -15.65 6.85
CA LYS A 19 3.10 -15.59 7.58
C LYS A 19 3.15 -16.51 8.81
N PHE A 20 2.52 -16.07 9.89
CA PHE A 20 2.28 -16.93 11.05
C PHE A 20 1.16 -17.91 10.70
N ILE A 21 1.47 -19.20 10.66
CA ILE A 21 0.50 -20.26 10.41
C ILE A 21 -0.11 -20.67 11.75
N GLN A 22 -1.44 -20.68 11.82
CA GLN A 22 -2.14 -21.21 12.98
C GLN A 22 -1.98 -22.73 13.00
N HIS A 23 -1.58 -23.26 14.16
CA HIS A 23 -1.38 -24.68 14.34
C HIS A 23 -1.93 -25.08 15.71
N GLN A 24 -2.76 -26.12 15.74
CA GLN A 24 -3.55 -26.49 16.92
C GLN A 24 -2.79 -27.38 17.93
N SER A 25 -1.60 -27.86 17.60
CA SER A 25 -0.85 -28.74 18.50
C SER A 25 -0.28 -28.00 19.71
N ASP A 26 -0.42 -28.61 20.89
CA ASP A 26 0.16 -28.14 22.15
C ASP A 26 1.68 -27.92 22.09
N ARG A 27 2.38 -28.62 21.19
CA ARG A 27 3.83 -28.44 21.01
C ARG A 27 4.22 -27.00 20.63
N VAL A 28 3.39 -26.34 19.81
CA VAL A 28 3.58 -24.94 19.40
C VAL A 28 3.33 -24.02 20.59
N ARG A 29 2.26 -24.29 21.34
CA ARG A 29 1.86 -23.51 22.52
C ARG A 29 2.93 -23.57 23.61
N ARG A 30 3.56 -24.73 23.79
CA ARG A 30 4.69 -24.95 24.70
C ARG A 30 6.04 -24.45 24.14
N ARG A 31 6.09 -23.96 22.90
CA ARG A 31 7.27 -23.37 22.24
C ARG A 31 8.47 -24.32 22.13
N PHE A 32 8.25 -25.59 21.80
CA PHE A 32 9.36 -26.51 21.53
C PHE A 32 10.20 -26.05 20.32
N LYS A 33 11.51 -26.27 20.38
CA LYS A 33 12.44 -25.95 19.29
C LYS A 33 12.09 -26.75 18.03
N GLY A 34 12.22 -26.11 16.86
CA GLY A 34 11.92 -26.73 15.55
C GLY A 34 10.45 -26.60 15.11
N GLN A 35 9.56 -26.14 15.99
CA GLN A 35 8.17 -25.87 15.63
C GLN A 35 7.96 -24.46 15.06
N THR A 36 6.86 -24.24 14.37
CA THR A 36 6.41 -22.92 13.92
C THR A 36 6.34 -21.91 15.09
N LEU A 37 6.92 -20.73 14.88
CA LEU A 37 6.95 -19.68 15.89
C LEU A 37 5.60 -18.98 15.98
N MET A 38 5.12 -18.71 17.21
CA MET A 38 3.91 -17.94 17.48
C MET A 38 4.14 -16.42 17.30
N PRO A 39 3.10 -15.65 16.94
CA PRO A 39 3.21 -14.19 16.86
C PRO A 39 3.49 -13.58 18.24
N ASN A 40 4.41 -12.61 18.28
CA ASN A 40 4.76 -11.84 19.46
C ASN A 40 5.07 -10.39 19.09
N THR A 41 5.07 -9.49 20.08
CA THR A 41 5.37 -8.05 19.90
C THR A 41 6.80 -7.80 19.40
N GLY A 42 7.73 -8.70 19.66
CA GLY A 42 9.14 -8.60 19.24
C GLY A 42 9.32 -8.57 17.72
N TYR A 43 8.42 -9.24 16.97
CA TYR A 43 8.41 -9.20 15.49
C TYR A 43 7.89 -7.88 14.90
N GLY A 44 7.40 -6.95 15.72
CA GLY A 44 6.90 -5.65 15.26
C GLY A 44 7.95 -4.84 14.48
N SER A 45 7.53 -4.27 13.34
CA SER A 45 8.33 -3.37 12.53
C SER A 45 8.58 -2.03 13.22
N ASN A 46 9.61 -1.29 12.79
CA ASN A 46 9.88 0.06 13.29
C ASN A 46 8.66 0.98 13.06
N LYS A 47 8.29 1.77 14.07
CA LYS A 47 7.17 2.73 14.03
C LYS A 47 7.25 3.68 12.82
N LYS A 48 8.46 4.14 12.45
CA LYS A 48 8.64 5.07 11.31
C LYS A 48 8.27 4.43 9.97
N THR A 49 8.66 3.17 9.76
CA THR A 49 8.48 2.44 8.51
C THR A 49 7.23 1.57 8.48
N LYS A 50 6.45 1.52 9.57
CA LYS A 50 5.20 0.76 9.65
C LYS A 50 4.21 1.32 8.62
N HIS A 51 3.51 0.43 7.91
CA HIS A 51 2.54 0.78 6.86
C HIS A 51 3.11 1.53 5.64
N MET A 52 4.44 1.56 5.46
CA MET A 52 5.04 2.09 4.23
C MET A 52 5.11 1.02 3.14
N LEU A 53 4.97 1.45 1.90
CA LEU A 53 5.21 0.63 0.72
C LEU A 53 6.72 0.54 0.42
N PRO A 54 7.16 -0.50 -0.30
CA PRO A 54 8.53 -0.58 -0.81
C PRO A 54 8.91 0.60 -1.71
N SER A 55 7.92 1.25 -2.34
CA SER A 55 8.09 2.46 -3.14
C SER A 55 8.52 3.67 -2.30
N GLY A 56 8.32 3.64 -0.98
CA GLY A 56 8.62 4.74 -0.05
C GLY A 56 7.42 5.63 0.27
N PHE A 57 6.23 5.34 -0.25
CA PHE A 57 4.99 6.05 0.08
C PHE A 57 4.16 5.29 1.13
N ARG A 58 3.19 5.97 1.75
CA ARG A 58 2.12 5.35 2.54
C ARG A 58 0.82 5.37 1.73
N GLU A 59 0.15 4.23 1.67
CA GLU A 59 -1.08 4.09 0.90
C GLU A 59 -2.25 4.78 1.57
N PHE A 60 -3.04 5.49 0.78
CA PHE A 60 -4.30 6.10 1.16
C PHE A 60 -5.36 5.61 0.19
N LEU A 61 -6.36 4.89 0.72
CA LEU A 61 -7.42 4.32 -0.09
C LEU A 61 -8.46 5.40 -0.42
N VAL A 62 -8.75 5.58 -1.71
CA VAL A 62 -9.59 6.66 -2.25
C VAL A 62 -10.84 6.07 -2.91
N HIS A 63 -12.00 6.60 -2.54
CA HIS A 63 -13.30 6.23 -3.09
C HIS A 63 -13.84 7.20 -4.14
N ASN A 64 -13.45 8.47 -4.07
CA ASN A 64 -13.97 9.53 -4.94
C ASN A 64 -12.89 10.58 -5.26
N VAL A 65 -13.20 11.47 -6.20
CA VAL A 65 -12.27 12.52 -6.66
C VAL A 65 -11.98 13.56 -5.56
N LYS A 66 -12.94 13.84 -4.67
CA LYS A 66 -12.79 14.84 -3.60
C LYS A 66 -11.78 14.40 -2.54
N GLU A 67 -11.71 13.11 -2.26
CA GLU A 67 -10.74 12.53 -1.31
C GLU A 67 -9.28 12.71 -1.76
N LEU A 68 -9.02 12.93 -3.05
CA LEU A 68 -7.67 13.27 -3.53
C LEU A 68 -7.18 14.63 -3.02
N GLU A 69 -8.09 15.55 -2.71
CA GLU A 69 -7.72 16.89 -2.24
C GLU A 69 -7.08 16.85 -0.84
N VAL A 70 -7.44 15.86 -0.03
CA VAL A 70 -6.80 15.59 1.28
C VAL A 70 -5.30 15.30 1.12
N LEU A 71 -4.90 14.74 -0.04
CA LEU A 71 -3.52 14.40 -0.34
C LEU A 71 -2.72 15.54 -0.96
N LEU A 72 -3.32 16.71 -1.19
CA LEU A 72 -2.64 17.85 -1.85
C LEU A 72 -1.37 18.27 -1.11
N MET A 73 -1.46 18.40 0.22
CA MET A 73 -0.33 18.80 1.06
C MET A 73 0.66 17.66 1.32
N SER A 74 0.24 16.41 1.11
CA SER A 74 0.98 15.22 1.54
C SER A 74 1.37 14.28 0.39
N ASN A 75 1.34 14.77 -0.85
CA ASN A 75 1.60 14.06 -2.09
C ASN A 75 3.01 13.43 -2.19
N LYS A 76 4.01 13.97 -1.46
CA LYS A 76 5.37 13.40 -1.39
C LYS A 76 5.52 12.27 -0.38
N SER A 77 4.56 12.09 0.53
CA SER A 77 4.59 11.04 1.56
C SER A 77 3.54 9.95 1.33
N HIS A 78 2.41 10.31 0.73
CA HIS A 78 1.28 9.42 0.50
C HIS A 78 1.06 9.15 -0.99
N CYS A 79 0.55 7.95 -1.29
CA CYS A 79 0.06 7.58 -2.60
C CYS A 79 -1.41 7.20 -2.50
N ALA A 80 -2.16 7.44 -3.57
CA ALA A 80 -3.56 7.07 -3.66
C ALA A 80 -3.68 5.62 -4.18
N GLU A 81 -4.53 4.82 -3.56
CA GLU A 81 -5.00 3.55 -4.09
C GLU A 81 -6.49 3.66 -4.38
N THR A 82 -6.89 3.43 -5.64
CA THR A 82 -8.31 3.53 -5.99
C THR A 82 -9.05 2.28 -5.51
N ALA A 83 -10.07 2.48 -4.68
CA ALA A 83 -10.82 1.41 -4.03
C ALA A 83 -11.49 0.45 -5.03
N HIS A 84 -11.64 -0.82 -4.62
CA HIS A 84 -12.23 -1.87 -5.46
C HIS A 84 -13.68 -1.58 -5.89
N SER A 85 -14.46 -0.80 -5.11
CA SER A 85 -15.86 -0.49 -5.44
C SER A 85 -16.02 0.54 -6.57
N VAL A 86 -14.97 1.30 -6.91
CA VAL A 86 -15.06 2.38 -7.90
C VAL A 86 -15.17 1.81 -9.32
N SER A 87 -16.14 2.33 -10.09
CA SER A 87 -16.37 1.99 -11.49
C SER A 87 -15.25 2.52 -12.41
N SER A 88 -15.15 2.00 -13.64
CA SER A 88 -14.13 2.41 -14.61
C SER A 88 -14.19 3.91 -14.94
N LYS A 89 -15.39 4.44 -15.21
CA LYS A 89 -15.60 5.88 -15.52
C LYS A 89 -15.08 6.79 -14.40
N ASN A 90 -15.35 6.43 -13.14
CA ASN A 90 -14.89 7.23 -12.00
C ASN A 90 -13.39 7.04 -11.74
N ARG A 91 -12.81 5.89 -12.10
CA ARG A 91 -11.37 5.64 -12.01
C ARG A 91 -10.59 6.53 -12.96
N GLU A 92 -11.07 6.72 -14.18
CA GLU A 92 -10.49 7.63 -15.16
C GLU A 92 -10.40 9.06 -14.59
N ALA A 93 -11.52 9.60 -14.10
CA ALA A 93 -11.57 10.92 -13.47
C ALA A 93 -10.63 11.05 -12.24
N ILE A 94 -10.48 9.99 -11.43
CA ILE A 94 -9.54 9.96 -10.31
C ILE A 94 -8.09 10.01 -10.81
N VAL A 95 -7.75 9.26 -11.85
CA VAL A 95 -6.39 9.22 -12.40
C VAL A 95 -6.02 10.55 -13.04
N GLU A 96 -6.92 11.15 -13.81
CA GLU A 96 -6.74 12.48 -14.41
C GLU A 96 -6.54 13.56 -13.33
N ARG A 97 -7.39 13.58 -12.31
CA ARG A 97 -7.25 14.54 -11.20
C ARG A 97 -5.98 14.30 -10.41
N ALA A 98 -5.60 13.04 -10.15
CA ALA A 98 -4.37 12.73 -9.44
C ALA A 98 -3.13 13.19 -10.22
N ALA A 99 -3.15 13.10 -11.56
CA ALA A 99 -2.09 13.62 -12.42
C ALA A 99 -1.95 15.15 -12.28
N GLN A 100 -3.06 15.89 -12.26
CA GLN A 100 -3.07 17.34 -12.03
C GLN A 100 -2.47 17.72 -10.68
N LEU A 101 -2.81 16.97 -9.62
CA LEU A 101 -2.33 17.23 -8.25
C LEU A 101 -0.93 16.67 -7.95
N ALA A 102 -0.28 16.05 -8.95
CA ALA A 102 0.99 15.35 -8.80
C ALA A 102 0.96 14.31 -7.66
N ILE A 103 -0.12 13.52 -7.58
CA ILE A 103 -0.28 12.40 -6.65
C ILE A 103 0.02 11.09 -7.37
N ARG A 104 0.82 10.24 -6.75
CA ARG A 104 1.10 8.89 -7.28
C ARG A 104 -0.09 7.97 -7.00
N VAL A 105 -0.65 7.37 -8.05
CA VAL A 105 -1.66 6.30 -7.94
C VAL A 105 -0.96 4.93 -8.01
N THR A 106 -1.32 3.98 -7.14
CA THR A 106 -0.71 2.64 -7.11
C THR A 106 -1.23 1.73 -8.22
N ASN A 107 -2.50 1.88 -8.59
CA ASN A 107 -3.23 1.05 -9.55
C ASN A 107 -3.87 1.87 -10.71
N PRO A 108 -3.09 2.67 -11.47
CA PRO A 108 -3.65 3.64 -12.42
C PRO A 108 -4.48 3.00 -13.54
N ASN A 109 -4.07 1.84 -14.06
CA ASN A 109 -4.74 1.20 -15.22
C ASN A 109 -5.80 0.16 -14.80
N ALA A 110 -6.11 0.04 -13.51
CA ALA A 110 -7.00 -1.02 -13.04
C ALA A 110 -8.44 -0.77 -13.50
N ARG A 111 -9.01 -1.71 -14.27
CA ARG A 111 -10.35 -1.66 -14.90
C ARG A 111 -10.53 -0.57 -15.97
N LEU A 112 -9.46 0.06 -16.43
CA LEU A 112 -9.50 0.93 -17.60
C LEU A 112 -9.19 0.04 -18.81
N HIS A 113 -10.14 -0.10 -19.72
CA HIS A 113 -9.90 -0.70 -21.02
C HIS A 113 -9.41 0.39 -21.95
N SER A 114 -8.27 0.17 -22.60
CA SER A 114 -7.90 0.96 -23.77
C SER A 114 -8.84 0.53 -24.91
N GLU A 115 -9.61 1.46 -25.46
CA GLU A 115 -10.10 1.25 -26.82
C GLU A 115 -8.85 1.25 -27.71
N GLU A 116 -8.54 0.10 -28.33
CA GLU A 116 -7.55 0.02 -29.39
C GLU A 116 -8.10 0.83 -30.56
N ASN A 117 -7.73 2.11 -30.64
CA ASN A 117 -7.84 2.85 -31.88
C ASN A 117 -6.73 2.34 -32.81
N GLU A 118 -7.14 1.77 -33.94
CA GLU A 118 -6.29 1.44 -35.10
C GLU A 118 -5.34 2.59 -35.50
#